data_AF-A0A0V0H6Z3-F1
#
_entry.id   AF-A0A0V0H6Z3-F1
#
_cell.length_a   1.000
_cell.length_b   1.000
_cell.length_c   1.000
_cell.angle_alpha   90.00
_cell.angle_beta   90.00
_cell.angle_gamma   90.00
#
_symmetry.space_group_name_H-M   'P 1'
#
loop_
_entity.id
_entity.type
_entity.pdbx_description
1 polymer ?
#
loop_
_entity_poly.entity_id
_entity_poly.type
_entity_poly.pdbx_seq_one_letter_code
_entity_poly.pdbx_strand_id
1 'polypeptide(L)'
;PSKPPTPPAHSPSPPVKPPAHSPSPPVKPPAHSPSPPVKPPTPPAHSPSKPPTHPPVKPPSPLPARKFVGVRGVVYCKACKYRGVDTLLGASPIQGAVVKLACNNTKYHLTSLGTTDKNGFFFIQPKWLTTAGYHKCKVFLAKSPKAECSVPTNFHNGQSGAMLIPAPPSPMTLSNPTEPEVKLFNVGPFAFEPSKNLPCKTL
;
A
#
# COMPACT_ATOMS: atom_id res chain seq x y z
N PRO A 1 -50.86 -26.38 32.32
CA PRO A 1 -49.98 -27.45 31.78
C PRO A 1 -50.04 -27.47 30.24
N SER A 2 -49.18 -26.66 29.63
CA SER A 2 -49.18 -26.42 28.18
C SER A 2 -48.00 -27.15 27.56
N LYS A 3 -48.27 -28.08 26.63
CA LYS A 3 -47.25 -28.92 25.97
C LYS A 3 -46.33 -28.06 25.08
N PRO A 4 -45.02 -28.31 25.03
CA PRO A 4 -44.10 -27.60 24.16
C PRO A 4 -44.29 -27.99 22.67
N PRO A 5 -44.00 -27.09 21.70
CA PRO A 5 -44.09 -27.40 20.28
C PRO A 5 -42.92 -28.27 19.83
N THR A 6 -43.22 -29.31 19.04
CA THR A 6 -42.27 -30.22 18.40
C THR A 6 -41.48 -29.54 17.28
N PRO A 7 -40.17 -29.82 17.13
CA PRO A 7 -39.36 -29.29 16.03
C PRO A 7 -39.70 -29.97 14.68
N PRO A 8 -39.48 -29.31 13.53
CA PRO A 8 -39.73 -29.90 12.22
C PRO A 8 -38.76 -31.06 11.93
N ALA A 9 -39.29 -32.16 11.39
CA ALA A 9 -38.53 -33.32 10.98
C ALA A 9 -37.58 -32.98 9.81
N HIS A 10 -36.29 -33.28 9.98
CA HIS A 10 -35.31 -33.25 8.90
C HIS A 10 -35.48 -34.50 8.01
N SER A 11 -35.89 -34.29 6.76
CA SER A 11 -35.90 -35.34 5.74
C SER A 11 -34.46 -35.67 5.31
N PRO A 12 -34.07 -36.96 5.23
CA PRO A 12 -32.75 -37.34 4.72
C PRO A 12 -32.69 -37.20 3.20
N SER A 13 -31.65 -36.53 2.69
CA SER A 13 -31.34 -36.47 1.25
C SER A 13 -30.99 -37.87 0.70
N PRO A 14 -31.39 -38.21 -0.54
CA PRO A 14 -31.07 -39.51 -1.14
C PRO A 14 -29.59 -39.63 -1.53
N PRO A 15 -29.02 -40.85 -1.54
CA PRO A 15 -27.63 -41.09 -1.91
C PRO A 15 -27.37 -40.88 -3.40
N VAL A 16 -26.29 -40.16 -3.74
CA VAL A 16 -25.81 -39.96 -5.11
C VAL A 16 -25.12 -41.25 -5.61
N LYS A 17 -25.61 -41.83 -6.70
CA LYS A 17 -25.01 -43.00 -7.37
C LYS A 17 -23.83 -42.60 -8.27
N PRO A 18 -22.77 -43.41 -8.39
CA PRO A 18 -21.71 -43.22 -9.39
C PRO A 18 -22.18 -43.62 -10.81
N PRO A 19 -21.63 -43.03 -11.88
CA PRO A 19 -21.97 -43.39 -13.26
C PRO A 19 -21.49 -44.81 -13.62
N ALA A 20 -22.40 -45.63 -14.13
CA ALA A 20 -22.11 -46.99 -14.59
C ALA A 20 -21.61 -47.00 -16.05
N HIS A 21 -20.52 -47.73 -16.28
CA HIS A 21 -19.98 -48.05 -17.61
C HIS A 21 -20.89 -49.03 -18.36
N SER A 22 -21.13 -48.78 -19.65
CA SER A 22 -21.80 -49.72 -20.57
C SER A 22 -20.79 -50.23 -21.63
N PRO A 23 -20.74 -51.54 -21.93
CA PRO A 23 -19.74 -52.13 -22.83
C PRO A 23 -20.22 -52.19 -24.29
N SER A 24 -19.30 -51.96 -25.24
CA SER A 24 -19.52 -52.19 -26.69
C SER A 24 -18.92 -53.54 -27.15
N PRO A 25 -19.53 -54.22 -28.13
CA PRO A 25 -19.21 -55.61 -28.53
C PRO A 25 -17.97 -55.75 -29.45
N PRO A 26 -17.42 -56.98 -29.60
CA PRO A 26 -16.11 -57.24 -30.23
C PRO A 26 -16.20 -57.48 -31.75
N VAL A 27 -15.27 -56.91 -32.52
CA VAL A 27 -15.15 -57.11 -33.98
C VAL A 27 -14.05 -58.13 -34.30
N LYS A 28 -14.40 -59.17 -35.09
CA LYS A 28 -13.50 -60.18 -35.68
C LYS A 28 -13.06 -59.78 -37.10
N PRO A 29 -11.98 -60.38 -37.65
CA PRO A 29 -11.12 -59.76 -38.66
C PRO A 29 -11.44 -60.15 -40.11
N PRO A 30 -11.20 -59.25 -41.09
CA PRO A 30 -11.01 -59.65 -42.48
C PRO A 30 -9.55 -59.73 -42.92
N ALA A 31 -9.29 -60.75 -43.72
CA ALA A 31 -8.01 -61.17 -44.29
C ALA A 31 -7.51 -60.26 -45.43
N HIS A 32 -6.20 -60.35 -45.67
CA HIS A 32 -5.43 -59.62 -46.68
C HIS A 32 -5.85 -59.91 -48.13
N SER A 33 -5.81 -58.86 -48.96
CA SER A 33 -5.63 -58.95 -50.42
C SER A 33 -4.77 -57.74 -50.87
N PRO A 34 -3.89 -57.88 -51.88
CA PRO A 34 -2.74 -57.00 -52.07
C PRO A 34 -3.06 -55.76 -52.94
N SER A 35 -2.61 -54.59 -52.48
CA SER A 35 -2.60 -53.34 -53.26
C SER A 35 -1.48 -53.34 -54.32
N PRO A 36 -1.68 -52.66 -55.47
CA PRO A 36 -0.72 -52.61 -56.57
C PRO A 36 0.58 -51.86 -56.25
N PRO A 37 1.67 -52.06 -57.02
CA PRO A 37 3.01 -51.58 -56.70
C PRO A 37 3.10 -50.06 -56.59
N VAL A 38 3.58 -49.60 -55.43
CA VAL A 38 3.85 -48.19 -55.10
C VAL A 38 5.10 -47.71 -55.85
N LYS A 39 5.00 -46.60 -56.59
CA LYS A 39 6.16 -45.90 -57.15
C LYS A 39 7.13 -45.50 -56.02
N PRO A 40 8.46 -45.55 -56.23
CA PRO A 40 9.42 -45.15 -55.20
C PRO A 40 9.15 -43.70 -54.73
N PRO A 41 9.04 -43.44 -53.41
CA PRO A 41 8.99 -42.08 -52.90
C PRO A 41 10.32 -41.38 -53.21
N THR A 42 10.25 -40.26 -53.91
CA THR A 42 11.36 -39.31 -54.00
C THR A 42 11.81 -38.88 -52.59
N PRO A 43 13.13 -38.77 -52.33
CA PRO A 43 13.61 -38.26 -51.04
C PRO A 43 12.99 -36.89 -50.74
N PRO A 44 12.55 -36.62 -49.50
CA PRO A 44 12.05 -35.30 -49.14
C PRO A 44 13.18 -34.28 -49.34
N ALA A 45 12.91 -33.25 -50.14
CA ALA A 45 13.78 -32.10 -50.20
C ALA A 45 13.84 -31.48 -48.78
N HIS A 46 15.02 -31.49 -48.17
CA HIS A 46 15.23 -30.80 -46.89
C HIS A 46 15.06 -29.30 -47.11
N SER A 47 13.90 -28.78 -46.73
CA SER A 47 13.68 -27.35 -46.56
C SER A 47 14.58 -26.86 -45.42
N PRO A 48 15.34 -25.76 -45.59
CA PRO A 48 16.13 -25.20 -44.50
C PRO A 48 15.18 -24.73 -43.39
N SER A 49 15.23 -25.37 -42.21
CA SER A 49 14.56 -24.87 -41.00
C SER A 49 15.10 -23.48 -40.68
N LYS A 50 14.23 -22.46 -40.76
CA LYS A 50 14.55 -21.12 -40.27
C LYS A 50 14.86 -21.21 -38.77
N PRO A 51 15.92 -20.55 -38.27
CA PRO A 51 16.22 -20.49 -36.85
C PRO A 51 15.01 -19.94 -36.05
N PRO A 52 14.80 -20.37 -34.79
CA PRO A 52 13.78 -19.80 -33.94
C PRO A 52 13.99 -18.29 -33.82
N THR A 53 13.01 -17.51 -34.26
CA THR A 53 13.03 -16.06 -34.13
C THR A 53 12.71 -15.73 -32.68
N HIS A 54 13.73 -15.33 -31.90
CA HIS A 54 13.48 -14.81 -30.56
C HIS A 54 12.58 -13.57 -30.66
N PRO A 55 11.54 -13.43 -29.81
CA PRO A 55 10.77 -12.19 -29.76
C PRO A 55 11.70 -11.01 -29.48
N PRO A 56 11.44 -9.82 -30.05
CA PRO A 56 12.26 -8.64 -29.82
C PRO A 56 12.41 -8.39 -28.31
N VAL A 57 13.65 -8.46 -27.82
CA VAL A 57 13.97 -8.08 -26.45
C VAL A 57 13.68 -6.59 -26.34
N LYS A 58 12.57 -6.22 -25.69
CA LYS A 58 12.28 -4.82 -25.38
C LYS A 58 13.47 -4.28 -24.58
N PRO A 59 14.07 -3.14 -24.96
CA PRO A 59 15.09 -2.48 -24.16
C PRO A 59 14.57 -2.30 -22.72
N PRO A 60 15.41 -2.48 -21.69
CA PRO A 60 15.02 -2.19 -20.32
C PRO A 60 14.46 -0.77 -20.24
N SER A 61 13.21 -0.64 -19.80
CA SER A 61 12.63 0.67 -19.52
C SER A 61 13.53 1.42 -18.52
N PRO A 62 13.92 2.68 -18.76
CA PRO A 62 14.75 3.44 -17.84
C PRO A 62 14.14 3.42 -16.44
N LEU A 63 14.95 3.08 -15.44
CA LEU A 63 14.51 3.13 -14.04
C LEU A 63 14.08 4.56 -13.70
N PRO A 64 12.96 4.77 -12.97
CA PRO A 64 12.54 6.09 -12.56
C PRO A 64 13.67 6.82 -11.83
N ALA A 65 13.95 8.07 -12.23
CA ALA A 65 14.94 8.89 -11.58
C ALA A 65 14.61 9.07 -10.09
N ARG A 66 15.60 8.88 -9.23
CA ARG A 66 15.44 9.05 -7.79
C ARG A 66 15.38 10.53 -7.47
N LYS A 67 14.37 10.92 -6.70
CA LYS A 67 14.13 12.31 -6.26
C LYS A 67 14.35 12.40 -4.77
N PHE A 68 14.79 13.56 -4.28
CA PHE A 68 14.83 13.78 -2.83
C PHE A 68 13.40 13.86 -2.28
N VAL A 69 13.25 13.56 -1.00
CA VAL A 69 11.95 13.55 -0.34
C VAL A 69 11.79 14.83 0.48
N GLY A 70 10.68 15.54 0.25
CA GLY A 70 10.16 16.57 1.14
C GLY A 70 8.89 16.06 1.82
N VAL A 71 8.78 16.23 3.12
CA VAL A 71 7.61 15.77 3.90
C VAL A 71 6.92 16.97 4.51
N ARG A 72 5.61 17.11 4.33
CA ARG A 72 4.80 18.15 4.96
C ARG A 72 3.62 17.59 5.70
N GLY A 73 3.17 18.32 6.72
CA GLY A 73 1.98 18.02 7.48
C GLY A 73 1.59 19.18 8.38
N VAL A 74 0.55 18.99 9.17
CA VAL A 74 0.03 19.99 10.12
C VAL A 74 -0.18 19.35 11.48
N VAL A 75 0.08 20.11 12.55
CA VAL A 75 -0.16 19.69 13.94
C VAL A 75 -1.16 20.61 14.62
N TYR A 76 -2.16 20.00 15.23
CA TYR A 76 -3.22 20.68 15.96
C TYR A 76 -3.20 20.35 17.46
N CYS A 77 -3.83 21.23 18.22
CA CYS A 77 -4.27 21.00 19.59
C CYS A 77 -5.78 20.78 19.56
N LYS A 78 -6.25 19.62 20.01
CA LYS A 78 -7.69 19.32 20.12
C LYS A 78 -8.35 20.24 21.13
N ALA A 79 -9.61 20.60 20.88
CA ALA A 79 -10.42 21.28 21.89
C ALA A 79 -10.60 20.38 23.11
N CYS A 80 -10.58 20.98 24.31
CA CYS A 80 -10.63 20.22 25.56
C CYS A 80 -11.90 19.39 25.72
N LYS A 81 -13.05 19.89 25.24
CA LYS A 81 -14.31 19.15 25.20
C LYS A 81 -14.29 17.86 24.35
N TYR A 82 -13.29 17.69 23.48
CA TYR A 82 -13.13 16.50 22.63
C TYR A 82 -11.87 15.69 22.99
N ARG A 83 -11.38 15.80 24.23
CA ARG A 83 -10.33 14.92 24.75
C ARG A 83 -10.74 13.44 24.56
N GLY A 84 -9.83 12.60 24.08
CA GLY A 84 -10.12 11.18 23.78
C GLY A 84 -11.02 10.91 22.56
N VAL A 85 -11.57 11.93 21.89
CA VAL A 85 -12.43 11.75 20.70
C VAL A 85 -11.64 12.10 19.44
N ASP A 86 -11.62 11.24 18.42
CA ASP A 86 -10.89 11.48 17.17
C ASP A 86 -11.57 12.54 16.28
N THR A 87 -11.44 13.81 16.67
CA THR A 87 -11.98 14.96 15.94
C THR A 87 -11.04 16.16 16.04
N LEU A 88 -11.07 17.00 15.00
CA LEU A 88 -10.42 18.31 14.95
C LEU A 88 -11.42 19.47 15.10
N LEU A 89 -12.68 19.18 15.47
CA LEU A 89 -13.68 20.23 15.67
C LEU A 89 -13.26 21.17 16.80
N GLY A 90 -13.12 22.47 16.51
CA GLY A 90 -12.61 23.46 17.47
C GLY A 90 -11.13 23.30 17.81
N ALA A 91 -10.38 22.47 17.08
CA ALA A 91 -8.94 22.36 17.25
C ALA A 91 -8.22 23.61 16.74
N SER A 92 -7.09 23.94 17.35
CA SER A 92 -6.25 25.09 16.96
C SER A 92 -4.87 24.61 16.48
N PRO A 93 -4.25 25.27 15.48
CA PRO A 93 -2.90 24.93 15.08
C PRO A 93 -1.90 25.18 16.22
N ILE A 94 -0.86 24.35 16.30
CA ILE A 94 0.21 24.54 17.29
C ILE A 94 1.45 25.03 16.58
N GLN A 95 1.88 26.26 16.88
CA GLN A 95 3.22 26.74 16.52
C GLN A 95 4.28 26.14 17.43
N GLY A 96 5.42 25.74 16.88
CA GLY A 96 6.56 25.23 17.64
C GLY A 96 6.45 23.76 18.06
N ALA A 97 5.43 23.03 17.61
CA ALA A 97 5.32 21.59 17.83
C ALA A 97 6.44 20.87 17.08
N VAL A 98 7.08 19.91 17.76
CA VAL A 98 8.16 19.10 17.21
C VAL A 98 7.60 17.78 16.73
N VAL A 99 7.95 17.42 15.50
CA VAL A 99 7.71 16.12 14.87
C VAL A 99 9.02 15.46 14.53
N LYS A 100 9.02 14.13 14.46
CA LYS A 100 10.20 13.31 14.14
C LYS A 100 9.90 12.45 12.93
N LEU A 101 10.64 12.67 11.84
CA LEU A 101 10.76 11.70 10.75
C LEU A 101 11.80 10.65 11.16
N ALA A 102 11.43 9.38 11.15
CA ALA A 102 12.37 8.28 11.36
C ALA A 102 12.18 7.19 10.31
N CYS A 103 13.27 6.70 9.75
CA CYS A 103 13.28 5.63 8.78
C CYS A 103 13.95 4.38 9.35
N ASN A 104 13.25 3.26 9.29
CA ASN A 104 13.80 1.98 9.71
C ASN A 104 14.45 1.29 8.49
N ASN A 105 15.72 1.60 8.23
CA ASN A 105 16.50 0.94 7.21
C ASN A 105 17.60 0.11 7.87
N THR A 106 17.82 -1.12 7.38
CA THR A 106 18.71 -2.12 7.99
C THR A 106 20.18 -1.69 8.03
N LYS A 107 20.57 -0.70 7.22
CA LYS A 107 21.95 -0.19 7.15
C LYS A 107 22.15 1.18 7.80
N TYR A 108 21.11 2.01 7.89
CA TYR A 108 21.22 3.40 8.37
C TYR A 108 19.92 3.86 9.04
N HIS A 109 19.99 4.26 10.30
CA HIS A 109 18.88 4.93 10.98
C HIS A 109 18.87 6.41 10.62
N LEU A 110 17.95 6.82 9.74
CA LEU A 110 17.72 8.22 9.43
C LEU A 110 16.69 8.78 10.41
N THR A 111 17.07 9.82 11.16
CA THR A 111 16.14 10.61 11.99
C THR A 111 16.30 12.09 11.67
N SER A 112 15.19 12.80 11.51
CA SER A 112 15.17 14.25 11.28
C SER A 112 14.01 14.86 12.04
N LEU A 113 14.24 16.01 12.68
CA LEU A 113 13.22 16.75 13.41
C LEU A 113 12.67 17.87 12.53
N GLY A 114 11.38 18.13 12.67
CA GLY A 114 10.70 19.29 12.11
C GLY A 114 9.97 20.05 13.20
N THR A 115 9.84 21.35 13.02
CA THR A 115 9.10 22.23 13.92
C THR A 115 8.02 22.94 13.13
N THR A 116 6.83 23.09 13.71
CA THR A 116 5.70 23.75 13.06
C THR A 116 5.79 25.27 13.10
N ASP A 117 5.29 25.90 12.04
CA ASP A 117 5.12 27.34 11.93
C ASP A 117 3.87 27.86 12.67
N LYS A 118 3.58 29.16 12.55
CA LYS A 118 2.42 29.82 13.17
C LYS A 118 1.06 29.20 12.79
N ASN A 119 0.98 28.56 11.65
CA ASN A 119 -0.23 27.92 11.12
C ASN A 119 -0.26 26.41 11.46
N GLY A 120 0.71 25.91 12.23
CA GLY A 120 0.83 24.52 12.60
C GLY A 120 1.46 23.64 11.51
N PHE A 121 1.93 24.22 10.40
CA PHE A 121 2.53 23.46 9.29
C PHE A 121 3.99 23.17 9.57
N PHE A 122 4.45 21.98 9.21
CA PHE A 122 5.88 21.66 9.19
C PHE A 122 6.30 21.17 7.81
N PHE A 123 7.58 21.35 7.51
CA PHE A 123 8.25 20.78 6.35
C PHE A 123 9.58 20.18 6.78
N ILE A 124 9.84 18.93 6.38
CA ILE A 124 11.08 18.20 6.67
C ILE A 124 11.67 17.72 5.35
N GLN A 125 12.89 18.16 5.05
CA GLN A 125 13.65 17.70 3.88
C GLN A 125 14.96 17.08 4.36
N PRO A 126 14.98 15.77 4.65
CA PRO A 126 16.20 15.10 5.09
C PRO A 126 17.23 14.99 3.95
N LYS A 127 18.51 15.21 4.28
CA LYS A 127 19.62 15.29 3.31
C LYS A 127 19.83 14.04 2.45
N TRP A 128 19.50 12.85 2.97
CA TRP A 128 19.84 11.57 2.34
C TRP A 128 18.64 10.66 2.04
N LEU A 129 17.40 11.16 2.19
CA LEU A 129 16.21 10.38 1.85
C LEU A 129 15.81 10.60 0.40
N THR A 130 15.64 9.50 -0.32
CA THR A 130 15.12 9.52 -1.70
C THR A 130 13.83 8.73 -1.82
N THR A 131 13.16 8.87 -2.96
CA THR A 131 11.96 8.09 -3.33
C THR A 131 12.16 6.57 -3.31
N ALA A 132 13.39 6.06 -3.24
CA ALA A 132 13.65 4.63 -3.05
C ALA A 132 13.40 4.16 -1.61
N GLY A 133 13.53 5.04 -0.61
CA GLY A 133 13.50 4.68 0.81
C GLY A 133 12.31 5.18 1.61
N TYR A 134 11.45 6.04 1.03
CA TYR A 134 10.39 6.73 1.78
C TYR A 134 9.40 5.77 2.47
N HIS A 135 9.12 4.61 1.86
CA HIS A 135 8.16 3.62 2.36
C HIS A 135 8.63 2.95 3.66
N LYS A 136 9.88 3.13 4.06
CA LYS A 136 10.42 2.65 5.35
C LYS A 136 10.38 3.73 6.44
N CYS A 137 9.86 4.91 6.11
CA CYS A 137 9.85 6.07 6.98
C CYS A 137 8.46 6.31 7.57
N LYS A 138 8.46 6.81 8.80
CA LYS A 138 7.27 7.26 9.51
C LYS A 138 7.54 8.62 10.15
N VAL A 139 6.48 9.43 10.29
CA VAL A 139 6.52 10.67 11.06
C VAL A 139 5.74 10.49 12.36
N PHE A 140 6.35 10.92 13.46
CA PHE A 140 5.83 10.82 14.81
C PHE A 140 5.66 12.20 15.41
N LEU A 141 4.59 12.41 16.18
CA LEU A 141 4.52 13.51 17.15
C LEU A 141 5.59 13.29 18.21
N ALA A 142 6.40 14.32 18.47
CA ALA A 142 7.47 14.26 19.46
C ALA A 142 7.14 15.13 20.68
N LYS A 143 6.94 16.43 20.48
CA LYS A 143 6.76 17.38 21.59
C LYS A 143 5.84 18.53 21.22
N SER A 144 5.06 18.99 22.18
CA SER A 144 4.33 20.27 22.08
C SER A 144 5.03 21.33 22.94
N PRO A 145 5.07 22.60 22.51
CA PRO A 145 5.54 23.70 23.34
C PRO A 145 4.48 24.17 24.34
N LYS A 146 3.21 23.76 24.18
CA LYS A 146 2.09 24.14 25.05
C LYS A 146 1.90 23.06 26.13
N ALA A 147 2.12 23.41 27.39
CA ALA A 147 1.95 22.48 28.51
C ALA A 147 0.49 22.01 28.64
N GLU A 148 -0.45 22.92 28.38
CA GLU A 148 -1.89 22.68 28.34
C GLU A 148 -2.32 21.73 27.23
N CYS A 149 -1.49 21.53 26.19
CA CYS A 149 -1.78 20.67 25.05
C CYS A 149 -0.57 19.85 24.63
N SER A 150 -0.18 18.93 25.51
CA SER A 150 1.10 18.21 25.46
C SER A 150 0.98 16.71 25.34
N VAL A 151 -0.23 16.15 25.40
CA VAL A 151 -0.44 14.69 25.34
C VAL A 151 -0.52 14.25 23.88
N PRO A 152 0.46 13.49 23.35
CA PRO A 152 0.42 13.03 21.96
C PRO A 152 -0.73 12.04 21.79
N THR A 153 -1.46 12.14 20.67
CA THR A 153 -2.54 11.20 20.33
C THR A 153 -2.18 10.37 19.11
N ASN A 154 -2.91 9.27 18.91
CA ASN A 154 -2.79 8.47 17.70
C ASN A 154 -3.70 8.93 16.56
N PHE A 155 -4.23 10.16 16.62
CA PHE A 155 -5.00 10.74 15.52
C PHE A 155 -4.14 10.74 14.23
N HIS A 156 -4.64 10.09 13.17
CA HIS A 156 -3.90 9.76 11.95
C HIS A 156 -2.50 9.16 12.18
N ASN A 157 -2.38 8.28 13.17
CA ASN A 157 -1.13 7.63 13.55
C ASN A 157 -0.04 8.59 14.07
N GLY A 158 -0.42 9.75 14.62
CA GLY A 158 0.54 10.74 15.13
C GLY A 158 1.52 10.16 16.16
N GLN A 159 1.04 9.38 17.14
CA GLN A 159 1.88 8.77 18.17
C GLN A 159 2.58 7.48 17.70
N SER A 160 1.87 6.60 16.99
CA SER A 160 2.41 5.30 16.53
C SER A 160 3.27 5.39 15.25
N GLY A 161 3.24 6.54 14.58
CA GLY A 161 4.01 6.84 13.38
C GLY A 161 3.19 6.71 12.10
N ALA A 162 3.00 7.82 11.40
CA ALA A 162 2.28 7.88 10.14
C ALA A 162 3.18 7.69 8.93
N MET A 163 2.70 6.91 7.96
CA MET A 163 3.40 6.66 6.70
C MET A 163 3.35 7.89 5.78
N LEU A 164 4.41 8.07 5.00
CA LEU A 164 4.49 9.13 3.99
C LEU A 164 3.59 8.79 2.80
N ILE A 165 2.68 9.69 2.46
CA ILE A 165 1.75 9.55 1.33
C ILE A 165 2.22 10.48 0.20
N PRO A 166 2.48 9.98 -1.02
CA PRO A 166 2.85 10.85 -2.15
C PRO A 166 1.84 11.98 -2.34
N ALA A 167 2.30 13.22 -2.39
CA ALA A 167 1.43 14.34 -2.70
C ALA A 167 1.13 14.37 -4.20
N PRO A 168 -0.06 14.88 -4.60
CA PRO A 168 -0.34 15.22 -5.99
C PRO A 168 0.76 16.13 -6.57
N PRO A 169 1.05 16.06 -7.87
CA PRO A 169 1.99 16.97 -8.52
C PRO A 169 1.59 18.42 -8.23
N SER A 170 2.49 19.21 -7.65
CA SER A 170 2.30 20.65 -7.55
C SER A 170 2.98 21.33 -8.73
N PRO A 171 2.36 22.37 -9.33
CA PRO A 171 2.96 23.12 -10.43
C PRO A 171 4.27 23.84 -10.06
N MET A 172 4.60 23.93 -8.76
CA MET A 172 5.89 24.43 -8.24
C MET A 172 7.09 23.51 -8.56
N THR A 173 6.90 22.36 -9.23
CA THR A 173 8.02 21.52 -9.70
C THR A 173 8.71 22.07 -10.96
N LEU A 174 8.33 23.27 -11.42
CA LEU A 174 8.94 23.95 -12.56
C LEU A 174 9.71 25.21 -12.14
N SER A 175 10.77 25.07 -11.36
CA SER A 175 11.75 26.16 -11.25
C SER A 175 13.11 25.64 -10.80
N ASN A 176 14.11 25.87 -11.66
CA ASN A 176 15.56 25.71 -11.49
C ASN A 176 16.13 24.30 -11.77
N PRO A 177 16.82 24.10 -12.93
CA PRO A 177 17.50 22.85 -13.27
C PRO A 177 18.72 22.52 -12.39
N THR A 178 19.09 23.41 -11.46
CA THR A 178 20.25 23.26 -10.56
C THR A 178 19.90 22.61 -9.22
N GLU A 179 18.63 22.65 -8.79
CA GLU A 179 18.21 21.97 -7.55
C GLU A 179 17.73 20.55 -7.83
N PRO A 180 18.15 19.57 -7.02
CA PRO A 180 17.73 18.21 -7.24
C PRO A 180 16.24 18.09 -6.93
N GLU A 181 15.48 17.59 -7.91
CA GLU A 181 14.02 17.56 -7.86
C GLU A 181 13.49 16.92 -6.56
N VAL A 182 12.69 17.67 -5.80
CA VAL A 182 12.09 17.23 -4.54
C VAL A 182 10.69 16.68 -4.81
N LYS A 183 10.47 15.40 -4.51
CA LYS A 183 9.14 14.81 -4.48
C LYS A 183 8.51 15.06 -3.11
N LEU A 184 7.34 15.69 -3.12
CA LEU A 184 6.58 16.02 -1.92
C LEU A 184 5.71 14.85 -1.44
N PHE A 185 5.69 14.65 -0.12
CA PHE A 185 4.86 13.68 0.58
C PHE A 185 4.06 14.38 1.69
N ASN A 186 2.80 14.00 1.83
CA ASN A 186 1.93 14.43 2.91
C ASN A 186 1.94 13.40 4.05
N VAL A 187 1.71 13.87 5.27
CA VAL A 187 1.43 13.06 6.46
C VAL A 187 0.41 13.78 7.35
N GLY A 188 -0.25 13.04 8.23
CA GLY A 188 -1.23 13.60 9.15
C GLY A 188 -2.48 14.13 8.44
N PRO A 189 -3.20 15.12 9.01
CA PRO A 189 -2.82 15.98 10.14
C PRO A 189 -2.68 15.24 11.47
N PHE A 190 -1.83 15.72 12.37
CA PHE A 190 -1.63 15.16 13.70
C PHE A 190 -2.25 16.03 14.77
N ALA A 191 -2.48 15.45 15.95
CA ALA A 191 -2.99 16.21 17.08
C ALA A 191 -2.40 15.82 18.43
N PHE A 192 -2.10 16.83 19.24
CA PHE A 192 -2.01 16.69 20.69
C PHE A 192 -3.40 16.89 21.29
N GLU A 193 -3.64 16.29 22.44
CA GLU A 193 -4.81 16.58 23.27
C GLU A 193 -4.44 17.37 24.53
N PRO A 194 -5.40 18.09 25.12
CA PRO A 194 -5.17 18.83 26.35
C PRO A 194 -4.79 17.92 27.51
N SER A 195 -3.82 18.35 28.32
CA SER A 195 -3.30 17.57 29.45
C SER A 195 -4.39 17.23 30.47
N LYS A 196 -4.47 15.96 30.89
CA LYS A 196 -5.44 15.50 31.90
C LYS A 196 -5.28 16.20 33.24
N ASN A 197 -4.07 16.68 33.54
CA ASN A 197 -3.76 17.36 34.79
C ASN A 197 -4.24 18.81 34.81
N LEU A 198 -4.74 19.33 33.69
CA LEU A 198 -5.31 20.68 33.60
C LEU A 198 -6.80 20.58 33.31
N PRO A 199 -7.66 21.22 34.13
CA PRO A 199 -9.09 21.22 33.90
C PRO A 199 -9.40 21.88 32.57
N CYS A 200 -10.31 21.28 31.82
CA CYS A 200 -10.87 21.92 30.65
C CYS A 200 -11.65 23.14 31.13
N LYS A 201 -11.19 24.35 30.77
CA LYS A 201 -12.01 25.54 30.93
C LYS A 201 -13.21 25.39 30.00
N THR A 202 -14.39 25.21 30.56
CA THR A 202 -15.67 25.42 29.86
C THR A 202 -15.74 26.91 29.54
N LEU A 203 -15.61 27.24 28.26
CA LEU A 203 -15.96 28.55 27.73
C LEU A 203 -17.49 28.68 27.70
#